data_AF-A0A4R4QYG3-F1
#
_entry.id   AF-A0A4R4QYG3-F1
#
_cell.length_a   1.000
_cell.length_b   1.000
_cell.length_c   1.000
_cell.angle_alpha   90.00
_cell.angle_beta   90.00
_cell.angle_gamma   90.00
#
_symmetry.space_group_name_H-M   'P 1'
#
loop_
_entity.id
_entity.type
_entity.pdbx_description
1 polymer ?
#
loop_
_entity_poly.entity_id
_entity_poly.type
_entity_poly.pdbx_seq_one_letter_code
_entity_poly.pdbx_strand_id
1 'polypeptide(L)' 'PHVTTPYKGKDKPEPLKDANRSHAKLRGPGERANAQLKSWKILTKLRCCPHRAGHLAKAIHVLQNRELNAR' A
#
# COMPACT_ATOMS: atom_id res chain seq x y z
N PRO A 1 -8.92 13.02 -7.15
CA PRO A 1 -8.17 11.81 -7.56
C PRO A 1 -9.14 10.77 -8.13
N HIS A 2 -8.87 10.22 -9.31
CA HIS A 2 -9.73 9.22 -9.94
C HIS A 2 -9.51 7.87 -9.24
N VAL A 3 -10.40 7.49 -8.33
CA VAL A 3 -10.39 6.15 -7.73
C VAL A 3 -10.61 5.15 -8.86
N THR A 4 -9.58 4.37 -9.18
CA THR A 4 -9.67 3.35 -10.23
C THR A 4 -10.51 2.21 -9.69
N THR A 5 -11.78 2.17 -10.07
CA THR A 5 -12.68 1.09 -9.67
C THR A 5 -12.60 -0.04 -10.69
N PRO A 6 -12.62 -1.31 -10.26
CA PRO A 6 -12.62 -2.41 -11.19
C PRO A 6 -13.91 -2.41 -12.02
N TYR A 7 -13.79 -2.64 -13.32
CA TYR A 7 -14.95 -2.79 -14.20
C TYR A 7 -15.80 -3.98 -13.74
N LYS A 8 -17.12 -3.78 -13.58
CA LYS A 8 -18.10 -4.78 -13.08
C LYS A 8 -18.87 -5.46 -14.23
N GLY A 9 -19.45 -6.63 -13.97
CA GLY A 9 -20.17 -7.45 -14.98
C GLY A 9 -19.43 -8.72 -15.43
N LYS A 10 -20.15 -9.65 -16.05
CA LYS A 10 -19.59 -10.85 -16.71
C LYS A 10 -19.31 -10.52 -18.20
N ASP A 11 -18.54 -11.37 -18.88
CA ASP A 11 -18.31 -11.31 -20.34
C ASP A 11 -17.72 -9.99 -20.89
N LYS A 12 -16.87 -9.35 -20.09
CA LYS A 12 -16.19 -8.12 -20.51
C LYS A 12 -15.20 -8.37 -21.64
N PRO A 13 -15.00 -7.40 -22.55
CA PRO A 13 -13.92 -7.46 -23.53
C PRO A 13 -12.56 -7.58 -22.81
N GLU A 14 -11.62 -8.28 -23.44
CA GLU A 14 -10.33 -8.64 -22.83
C GLU A 14 -9.53 -7.45 -22.27
N PRO A 15 -9.49 -6.26 -22.92
CA PRO A 15 -8.80 -5.10 -22.36
C PRO A 15 -9.30 -4.68 -20.96
N LEU A 16 -10.60 -4.84 -20.68
CA LEU A 16 -11.16 -4.51 -19.36
C LEU A 16 -10.82 -5.58 -18.31
N LYS A 17 -10.68 -6.84 -18.74
CA LYS A 17 -10.19 -7.92 -17.88
C LYS A 17 -8.72 -7.70 -17.54
N ASP A 18 -7.90 -7.30 -18.50
CA ASP A 18 -6.49 -6.95 -18.28
C ASP A 18 -6.31 -5.77 -17.34
N ALA A 19 -7.10 -4.72 -17.50
CA ALA A 19 -7.12 -3.59 -16.57
C ALA A 19 -7.47 -4.06 -15.15
N ASN A 20 -8.48 -4.92 -15.00
CA ASN A 20 -8.86 -5.48 -13.70
C ASN A 20 -7.78 -6.40 -13.10
N ARG A 21 -7.10 -7.23 -13.91
CA ARG A 21 -5.98 -8.06 -13.46
C ARG A 21 -4.82 -7.20 -12.97
N SER A 22 -4.48 -6.15 -13.72
CA SER A 22 -3.43 -5.19 -13.36
C SER A 22 -3.75 -4.49 -12.05
N HIS A 23 -5.00 -4.03 -11.89
CA HIS A 23 -5.49 -3.45 -10.65
C HIS A 23 -5.44 -4.44 -9.47
N ALA A 24 -5.87 -5.70 -9.68
CA ALA A 24 -5.88 -6.73 -8.65
C ALA A 24 -4.46 -7.09 -8.16
N LYS A 25 -3.46 -7.09 -9.05
CA LYS A 25 -2.04 -7.34 -8.69
C LYS A 25 -1.52 -6.32 -7.66
N LEU A 26 -1.99 -5.08 -7.72
CA LEU A 26 -1.57 -4.01 -6.79
C LEU A 26 -2.35 -4.03 -5.47
N ARG A 27 -3.55 -4.63 -5.44
CA ARG A 27 -4.41 -4.66 -4.26
C ARG A 27 -3.74 -5.36 -3.08
N GLY A 28 -3.23 -6.57 -3.29
CA GLY A 28 -2.57 -7.35 -2.23
C GLY A 28 -1.37 -6.64 -1.59
N PRO A 29 -0.40 -6.15 -2.38
CA PRO A 29 0.70 -5.32 -1.89
C PRO A 29 0.22 -4.06 -1.14
N GLY A 30 -0.79 -3.35 -1.67
CA GLY A 30 -1.33 -2.16 -1.03
C GLY A 30 -2.01 -2.44 0.32
N GLU A 31 -2.78 -3.50 0.40
CA GLU A 31 -3.43 -3.95 1.64
C GLU A 31 -2.38 -4.34 2.70
N ARG A 32 -1.32 -5.07 2.31
CA ARG A 32 -0.21 -5.41 3.22
C ARG A 32 0.55 -4.18 3.70
N ALA A 33 0.85 -3.23 2.82
CA ALA A 33 1.50 -1.98 3.20
C ALA A 33 0.65 -1.22 4.22
N ASN A 34 -0.67 -1.12 4.02
CA ASN A 34 -1.56 -0.47 4.97
C ASN A 34 -1.64 -1.22 6.31
N ALA A 35 -1.67 -2.55 6.30
CA ALA A 35 -1.63 -3.36 7.51
C ALA A 35 -0.33 -3.15 8.30
N GLN A 36 0.81 -3.07 7.60
CA GLN A 36 2.11 -2.79 8.20
C GLN A 36 2.15 -1.40 8.87
N LEU A 37 1.63 -0.37 8.20
CA LEU A 37 1.55 0.98 8.79
C LEU A 37 0.69 1.00 10.06
N LYS A 38 -0.42 0.25 10.07
CA LYS A 38 -1.32 0.14 11.22
C LYS A 38 -0.72 -0.61 12.40
N SER A 39 0.22 -1.53 12.16
CA SER A 39 0.90 -2.25 13.25
C SER A 39 1.89 -1.36 14.01
N TRP A 40 2.39 -0.29 13.38
CA TRP A 40 3.33 0.65 13.98
C TRP A 40 2.64 1.60 14.97
N LYS A 41 2.55 1.18 16.23
CA LYS A 41 2.02 2.00 17.34
C LYS A 41 2.65 3.39 17.45
N ILE A 42 3.92 3.54 17.05
CA ILE A 42 4.62 4.84 17.05
C ILE A 42 3.92 5.90 16.19
N LEU A 43 3.27 5.49 15.09
CA LEU A 43 2.54 6.43 14.23
C LEU A 43 1.24 6.92 14.85
N THR A 44 0.66 6.22 15.84
CA THR A 44 -0.63 6.60 16.46
C THR A 44 -0.59 7.92 17.22
N LYS A 45 0.59 8.30 17.74
CA LYS A 45 0.81 9.55 18.49
C LYS A 45 1.53 10.62 17.68
N LEU A 46 1.83 10.34 16.40
CA LEU A 46 2.64 11.22 15.58
C LEU A 46 1.87 12.51 15.25
N ARG A 47 2.36 13.65 15.73
CA ARG A 47 1.86 14.98 15.37
C ARG A 47 2.93 15.76 14.63
N CYS A 48 2.88 15.71 13.29
CA CYS A 48 3.74 16.52 12.42
C CYS A 48 3.09 16.68 11.03
N CYS A 49 3.69 17.49 10.17
CA CYS A 49 3.20 17.64 8.80
C CYS A 49 3.33 16.33 8.00
N PRO A 50 2.46 16.07 7.00
CA PRO A 50 2.49 14.84 6.20
C PRO A 50 3.84 14.55 5.54
N HIS A 51 4.58 15.61 5.16
CA HIS A 51 5.92 15.49 4.61
C HIS A 51 6.90 14.85 5.60
N ARG A 52 6.93 15.33 6.85
CA ARG A 52 7.76 14.74 7.91
C ARG A 52 7.29 13.34 8.28
N ALA A 53 5.98 13.11 8.35
CA ALA A 53 5.42 11.78 8.60
C ALA A 53 5.85 10.77 7.54
N GLY A 54 5.84 11.15 6.27
CA GLY A 54 6.32 10.32 5.17
C GLY A 54 7.81 9.95 5.31
N HIS A 55 8.67 10.90 5.70
CA HIS A 55 10.09 10.62 5.96
C HIS A 55 10.28 9.65 7.13
N LEU A 56 9.54 9.82 8.23
CA LEU A 56 9.59 8.91 9.37
C LEU A 56 9.13 7.50 9.00
N ALA A 57 8.02 7.37 8.26
CA ALA A 57 7.53 6.08 7.80
C ALA A 57 8.54 5.35 6.89
N LYS A 58 9.23 6.08 5.99
CA LYS A 58 10.32 5.53 5.17
C LYS A 58 11.49 5.05 6.02
N ALA A 59 11.91 5.85 7.01
CA ALA A 59 13.01 5.48 7.90
C ALA A 59 12.68 4.20 8.71
N ILE A 60 11.48 4.14 9.29
CA ILE A 60 10.99 2.95 10.00
C ILE A 60 10.99 1.72 9.08
N HIS A 61 10.50 1.88 7.84
CA HIS A 61 10.48 0.79 6.86
C HIS A 61 11.89 0.25 6.53
N VAL A 62 12.87 1.14 6.34
CA VAL A 62 14.27 0.75 6.07
C VAL A 62 14.85 -0.04 7.25
N LEU A 63 14.63 0.43 8.49
CA LEU A 63 15.11 -0.26 9.68
C LEU A 63 14.48 -1.66 9.80
N GLN A 64 13.16 -1.77 9.60
CA GLN A 64 12.47 -3.05 9.66
C GLN A 64 12.97 -4.03 8.57
N ASN A 65 13.20 -3.55 7.34
CA ASN A 65 13.75 -4.39 6.28
C ASN A 65 15.16 -4.88 6.61
N ARG A 66 16.00 -4.02 7.21
CA ARG A 66 17.33 -4.42 7.67
C ARG A 66 17.25 -5.53 8.72
N GLU A 67 16.35 -5.40 9.69
CA GLU A 67 16.14 -6.41 10.74
C GLU A 67 15.63 -7.73 10.16
N LEU A 68 14.71 -7.69 9.19
CA LEU A 68 14.19 -8.89 8.52
C LEU A 68 15.26 -9.60 7.68
N ASN A 69 16.12 -8.85 6.99
CA ASN A 69 17.19 -9.42 6.16
C ASN A 69 18.39 -9.91 6.99
N ALA A 70 18.51 -9.48 8.25
CA ALA A 70 19.56 -9.90 9.16
C ALA A 70 19.20 -11.17 9.96
N ARG A 71 17.95 -11.63 9.87
CA ARG A 71 17.45 -12.88 10.44
C ARG A 71 17.45 -13.98 9.40
#